data_AF-A0A7W7QZ24-F1
#
_entry.id   AF-A0A7W7QZ24-F1
#
_cell.length_a   1.000
_cell.length_b   1.000
_cell.length_c   1.000
_cell.angle_alpha   90.00
_cell.angle_beta   90.00
_cell.angle_gamma   90.00
#
_symmetry.space_group_name_H-M   'P 1'
#
loop_
_entity.id
_entity.type
_entity.pdbx_description
1 polymer ?
#
loop_
_entity_poly.entity_id
_entity_poly.type
_entity_poly.pdbx_seq_one_letter_code
_entity_poly.pdbx_strand_id
1 'polypeptide(L)'
;MAGRILTLQRQARELGRLRTGWSVPNADPKKRPRPVKSKTWVLSSHAERYVQAAAEMWGGTVERWQPQGAGAPQFRVITERESIDALLPPGDPLSQHNEMWNKGGCMRRCNGETELLSRNPCLCASQFGEDWHLAPRGPKGEPQVCSATSRLNVMLPDMPDVGVWRAETHSFYAANELAGTVDMVLSGTNGKGLVPVTLRIEPRSRVAGGMRKDFPVVVVEIRGITPRQALSGPLSTAVALNPGAAPTALAIEAPKKTDWVALAKGALTSDDVRGLWMQAQDAGDVHPKGADPLSKELMAIAALKDEEHEASKRPAAALLTPDEDGAIEGEVVEDEPSGNLKAVWPKVAVPGGAR
;
A
#
# COMPACT_ATOMS: atom_id res chain seq x y z
N MET A 1 -18.42 -12.98 0.27
CA MET A 1 -17.30 -12.68 1.19
C MET A 1 -16.07 -13.42 0.71
N ALA A 2 -14.96 -12.73 0.46
CA ALA A 2 -13.71 -13.40 0.12
C ALA A 2 -13.18 -14.13 1.36
N GLY A 3 -13.21 -15.47 1.35
CA GLY A 3 -12.64 -16.30 2.40
C GLY A 3 -11.11 -16.26 2.36
N ARG A 4 -10.49 -16.22 3.54
CA ARG A 4 -9.05 -16.43 3.73
C ARG A 4 -8.88 -17.49 4.80
N ILE A 5 -7.86 -18.34 4.67
CA ILE A 5 -7.55 -19.34 5.68
C ILE A 5 -6.98 -18.62 6.90
N LEU A 6 -7.71 -18.66 8.03
CA LEU A 6 -7.33 -17.94 9.25
C LEU A 6 -6.17 -18.60 10.00
N THR A 7 -5.94 -19.89 9.79
CA THR A 7 -4.85 -20.66 10.41
C THR A 7 -3.50 -20.46 9.73
N LEU A 8 -3.46 -19.81 8.56
CA LEU A 8 -2.20 -19.51 7.88
C LEU A 8 -1.69 -18.13 8.27
N GLN A 9 -0.40 -18.07 8.58
CA GLN A 9 0.28 -16.79 8.74
C GLN A 9 0.26 -16.06 7.40
N ARG A 10 -0.33 -14.86 7.39
CA ARG A 10 -0.30 -13.98 6.22
C ARG A 10 1.13 -13.44 6.08
N GLN A 11 1.75 -13.65 4.92
CA GLN A 11 3.09 -13.17 4.64
C GLN A 11 3.11 -12.47 3.28
N ALA A 12 3.73 -11.29 3.25
CA ALA A 12 4.08 -10.63 2.00
C ALA A 12 5.22 -11.42 1.32
N ARG A 13 5.24 -11.38 -0.02
CA ARG A 13 6.31 -12.03 -0.79
C ARG A 13 7.65 -11.35 -0.52
N GLU A 14 8.68 -12.15 -0.20
CA GLU A 14 10.07 -11.67 -0.09
C GLU A 14 10.61 -11.43 -1.50
N LEU A 15 10.89 -10.16 -1.84
CA LEU A 15 11.48 -9.76 -3.11
C LEU A 15 13.00 -9.93 -3.11
N GLY A 16 13.63 -9.75 -1.95
CA GLY A 16 15.07 -9.86 -1.79
C GLY A 16 15.53 -9.62 -0.36
N ARG A 17 16.85 -9.55 -0.17
CA ARG A 17 17.49 -9.36 1.12
C ARG A 17 18.43 -8.16 1.11
N LEU A 18 18.46 -7.45 2.22
CA LEU A 18 19.39 -6.38 2.52
C LEU A 18 20.44 -6.92 3.51
N ARG A 19 21.71 -6.89 3.13
CA ARG A 19 22.81 -7.37 3.97
C ARG A 19 23.81 -6.26 4.26
N THR A 20 24.46 -6.35 5.42
CA THR A 20 25.45 -5.39 5.91
C THR A 20 26.90 -5.77 5.57
N GLY A 21 27.08 -6.74 4.68
CA GLY A 21 28.40 -7.26 4.31
C GLY A 21 28.32 -8.41 3.33
N TRP A 22 29.49 -8.83 2.86
CA TRP A 22 29.67 -9.98 1.98
C TRP A 22 30.80 -10.87 2.51
N SER A 23 31.17 -11.88 1.75
CA SER A 23 32.31 -12.73 2.09
C SER A 23 33.24 -12.87 0.91
N VAL A 24 34.53 -12.91 1.19
CA VAL A 24 35.58 -13.16 0.21
C VAL A 24 36.21 -14.53 0.44
N PRO A 25 36.66 -15.24 -0.61
CA PRO A 25 37.43 -16.46 -0.46
C PRO A 25 38.62 -16.24 0.48
N ASN A 26 38.96 -17.29 1.24
CA ASN A 26 40.15 -17.27 2.08
C ASN A 26 41.38 -17.61 1.22
N ALA A 27 42.55 -17.08 1.58
CA ALA A 27 43.80 -17.40 0.89
C ALA A 27 44.14 -18.90 1.02
N ASP A 28 43.74 -19.52 2.13
CA ASP A 28 43.79 -20.97 2.33
C ASP A 28 42.45 -21.60 1.90
N PRO A 29 42.41 -22.43 0.84
CA PRO A 29 41.18 -23.06 0.34
C PRO A 29 40.48 -23.97 1.36
N LYS A 30 41.20 -24.45 2.38
CA LYS A 30 40.64 -25.31 3.43
C LYS A 30 39.91 -24.52 4.51
N LYS A 31 40.10 -23.19 4.57
CA LYS A 31 39.49 -22.32 5.58
C LYS A 31 38.20 -21.69 5.07
N ARG A 32 37.31 -21.35 6.02
CA ARG A 32 36.04 -20.68 5.70
C ARG A 32 36.30 -19.32 5.03
N PRO A 33 35.42 -18.90 4.09
CA PRO A 33 35.47 -17.55 3.53
C PRO A 33 35.50 -16.49 4.62
N ARG A 34 36.24 -15.41 4.39
CA ARG A 34 36.37 -14.33 5.35
C ARG A 34 35.21 -13.35 5.17
N PRO A 35 34.47 -13.03 6.24
CA PRO A 35 33.41 -12.01 6.17
C PRO A 35 34.04 -10.63 6.01
N VAL A 36 33.44 -9.82 5.14
CA VAL A 36 33.78 -8.42 4.89
C VAL A 36 32.57 -7.57 5.26
N LYS A 37 32.79 -6.60 6.15
CA LYS A 37 31.75 -5.65 6.56
C LYS A 37 31.64 -4.57 5.49
N SER A 38 30.42 -4.24 5.11
CA SER A 38 30.15 -3.15 4.18
C SER A 38 29.80 -1.88 4.94
N LYS A 39 30.14 -0.72 4.37
CA LYS A 39 29.58 0.58 4.81
C LYS A 39 28.23 0.86 4.14
N THR A 40 28.00 0.24 2.99
CA THR A 40 26.79 0.39 2.17
C THR A 40 25.99 -0.90 2.11
N TRP A 41 24.79 -0.84 1.57
CA TRP A 41 23.91 -2.00 1.53
C TRP A 41 24.31 -2.99 0.43
N VAL A 42 24.20 -4.28 0.75
CA VAL A 42 24.28 -5.35 -0.25
C VAL A 42 22.89 -5.90 -0.48
N LEU A 43 22.30 -5.56 -1.63
CA LEU A 43 21.00 -6.08 -2.04
C LEU A 43 21.18 -7.37 -2.84
N SER A 44 20.34 -8.36 -2.59
CA SER A 44 20.30 -9.56 -3.43
C SER A 44 18.89 -10.04 -3.69
N SER A 45 18.67 -10.59 -4.87
CA SER A 45 17.43 -11.28 -5.22
C SER A 45 17.70 -12.44 -6.20
N HIS A 46 16.73 -13.36 -6.30
CA HIS A 46 16.69 -14.34 -7.38
C HIS A 46 16.34 -13.71 -8.74
N ALA A 47 15.63 -12.58 -8.75
CA ALA A 47 15.27 -11.91 -9.99
C ALA A 47 16.22 -10.73 -10.26
N GLU A 48 16.88 -10.78 -11.42
CA GLU A 48 17.87 -9.80 -11.85
C GLU A 48 17.30 -8.38 -11.91
N ARG A 49 16.08 -8.22 -12.43
CA ARG A 49 15.40 -6.91 -12.57
C ARG A 49 15.34 -6.10 -11.28
N TYR A 50 15.20 -6.75 -10.12
CA TYR A 50 15.16 -6.04 -8.83
C TYR A 50 16.54 -5.51 -8.46
N VAL A 51 17.59 -6.26 -8.79
CA VAL A 51 18.97 -5.89 -8.48
C VAL A 51 19.46 -4.81 -9.45
N GLN A 52 19.03 -4.86 -10.71
CA GLN A 52 19.24 -3.78 -11.69
C GLN A 52 18.57 -2.47 -11.25
N ALA A 53 17.29 -2.50 -10.88
CA ALA A 53 16.59 -1.31 -10.35
C ALA A 53 17.28 -0.74 -9.11
N ALA A 54 17.78 -1.60 -8.22
CA ALA A 54 18.56 -1.17 -7.06
C ALA A 54 19.89 -0.49 -7.45
N ALA A 55 20.58 -1.02 -8.47
CA ALA A 55 21.81 -0.42 -9.00
C ALA A 55 21.55 0.95 -9.64
N GLU A 56 20.44 1.10 -10.36
CA GLU A 56 20.03 2.38 -10.97
C GLU A 56 19.74 3.45 -9.90
N MET A 57 19.07 3.08 -8.80
CA MET A 57 18.69 4.04 -7.76
C MET A 57 19.81 4.37 -6.77
N TRP A 58 20.58 3.37 -6.33
CA TRP A 58 21.56 3.51 -5.25
C TRP A 58 23.01 3.33 -5.71
N GLY A 59 23.24 3.19 -7.02
CA GLY A 59 24.57 2.97 -7.61
C GLY A 59 25.07 1.52 -7.43
N GLY A 60 26.26 1.27 -7.95
CA GLY A 60 26.93 -0.04 -7.88
C GLY A 60 26.77 -0.89 -9.14
N THR A 61 27.43 -2.06 -9.12
CA THR A 61 27.45 -2.99 -10.26
C THR A 61 26.72 -4.28 -9.91
N VAL A 62 25.81 -4.70 -10.80
CA VAL A 62 25.10 -5.97 -10.67
C VAL A 62 26.05 -7.11 -11.01
N GLU A 63 26.11 -8.11 -10.13
CA GLU A 63 26.87 -9.33 -10.37
C GLU A 63 26.04 -10.58 -10.05
N ARG A 64 26.31 -11.65 -10.81
CA ARG A 64 25.81 -12.98 -10.47
C ARG A 64 26.59 -13.50 -9.27
N TRP A 65 25.85 -13.92 -8.25
CA TRP A 65 26.41 -14.29 -6.96
C TRP A 65 25.85 -15.62 -6.48
N GLN A 66 26.75 -16.48 -5.98
CA GLN A 66 26.40 -17.72 -5.33
C GLN A 66 26.43 -17.53 -3.80
N PRO A 67 25.29 -17.65 -3.09
CA PRO A 67 25.28 -17.60 -1.64
C PRO A 67 26.08 -18.76 -1.04
N GLN A 68 26.65 -18.56 0.15
CA GLN A 68 27.34 -19.62 0.86
C GLN A 68 26.37 -20.73 1.25
N GLY A 69 26.78 -21.98 1.05
CA GLY A 69 25.96 -23.16 1.33
C GLY A 69 25.18 -23.65 0.11
N ALA A 70 24.04 -24.31 0.35
CA ALA A 70 23.23 -24.96 -0.68
C ALA A 70 22.18 -24.03 -1.34
N GLY A 71 22.36 -22.71 -1.27
CA GLY A 71 21.41 -21.76 -1.87
C GLY A 71 21.50 -21.75 -3.41
N ALA A 72 20.41 -21.44 -4.10
CA ALA A 72 20.45 -21.27 -5.55
C ALA A 72 21.24 -20.00 -5.94
N PRO A 73 21.83 -19.95 -7.15
CA PRO A 73 22.42 -18.73 -7.69
C PRO A 73 21.45 -17.56 -7.63
N GLN A 74 21.96 -16.39 -7.27
CA GLN A 74 21.24 -15.13 -7.12
C GLN A 74 21.98 -14.01 -7.85
N PHE A 75 21.36 -12.84 -7.90
CA PHE A 75 21.99 -11.59 -8.31
C PHE A 75 22.21 -10.73 -7.07
N ARG A 76 23.28 -9.95 -7.08
CA ARG A 76 23.59 -9.00 -6.01
C ARG A 76 24.12 -7.69 -6.57
N VAL A 77 23.87 -6.61 -5.84
CA VAL A 77 24.52 -5.31 -6.03
C VAL A 77 25.02 -4.83 -4.67
N ILE A 78 26.22 -4.28 -4.65
CA ILE A 78 26.74 -3.51 -3.51
C ILE A 78 26.50 -2.05 -3.85
N THR A 79 25.66 -1.37 -3.08
CA THR A 79 25.28 0.01 -3.37
C THR A 79 26.43 0.98 -3.09
N GLU A 80 26.36 2.17 -3.68
CA GLU A 80 27.28 3.27 -3.36
C GLU A 80 26.75 4.14 -2.21
N ARG A 81 25.42 4.13 -1.99
CA ARG A 81 24.78 4.85 -0.88
C ARG A 81 24.76 4.03 0.41
N GLU A 82 25.01 4.71 1.53
CA GLU A 82 24.98 4.14 2.89
C GLU A 82 23.57 4.05 3.48
N SER A 83 22.62 4.79 2.90
CA SER A 83 21.23 4.85 3.33
C SER A 83 20.25 4.47 2.21
N ILE A 84 19.14 3.86 2.61
CA ILE A 84 18.03 3.46 1.74
C ILE A 84 16.72 3.92 2.37
N ASP A 85 15.88 4.59 1.59
CA ASP A 85 14.53 4.95 2.01
C ASP A 85 13.60 3.73 1.90
N ALA A 86 12.80 3.53 2.93
CA ALA A 86 11.95 2.37 3.08
C ALA A 86 10.65 2.71 3.83
N LEU A 87 9.75 1.74 3.88
CA LEU A 87 8.51 1.79 4.64
C LEU A 87 8.45 0.57 5.57
N LEU A 88 8.11 0.79 6.83
CA LEU A 88 7.72 -0.31 7.70
C LEU A 88 6.30 -0.75 7.34
N PRO A 89 6.08 -2.05 7.05
CA PRO A 89 4.75 -2.59 6.78
C PRO A 89 3.88 -2.55 8.05
N PRO A 90 2.54 -2.60 7.91
CA PRO A 90 1.65 -2.74 9.06
C PRO A 90 1.85 -4.09 9.76
N GLY A 91 1.50 -4.14 11.05
CA GLY A 91 1.81 -5.26 11.93
C GLY A 91 3.22 -5.16 12.51
N ASP A 92 3.75 -6.28 13.02
CA ASP A 92 5.11 -6.34 13.53
C ASP A 92 6.08 -6.71 12.40
N PRO A 93 6.93 -5.78 11.93
CA PRO A 93 7.89 -6.04 10.85
C PRO A 93 9.15 -6.77 11.34
N LEU A 94 9.33 -6.92 12.65
CA LEU A 94 10.57 -7.38 13.26
C LEU A 94 10.41 -8.79 13.83
N SER A 95 11.26 -9.71 13.40
CA SER A 95 11.39 -11.04 13.99
C SER A 95 12.77 -11.18 14.62
N GLN A 96 12.83 -11.45 15.92
CA GLN A 96 14.08 -11.66 16.65
C GLN A 96 14.10 -13.00 17.37
N HIS A 97 15.21 -13.72 17.19
CA HIS A 97 15.48 -14.95 17.91
C HIS A 97 16.97 -15.15 18.15
N ASN A 98 17.29 -15.80 19.26
CA ASN A 98 18.63 -16.35 19.50
C ASN A 98 18.73 -17.68 18.77
N GLU A 99 19.49 -17.73 17.67
CA GLU A 99 19.55 -18.89 16.77
C GLU A 99 20.94 -19.53 16.72
N MET A 100 20.99 -20.85 16.76
CA MET A 100 22.22 -21.62 16.51
C MET A 100 22.04 -22.45 15.25
N TRP A 101 22.81 -22.13 14.21
CA TRP A 101 22.79 -22.83 12.93
C TRP A 101 23.98 -23.75 12.74
N ASN A 102 23.74 -24.94 12.20
CA ASN A 102 24.76 -25.85 11.69
C ASN A 102 24.51 -26.18 10.21
N LYS A 103 25.29 -27.08 9.61
CA LYS A 103 25.10 -27.51 8.22
C LYS A 103 23.74 -28.20 7.96
N GLY A 104 23.14 -28.79 8.99
CA GLY A 104 21.86 -29.50 8.93
C GLY A 104 20.64 -28.63 9.27
N GLY A 105 20.82 -27.35 9.59
CA GLY A 105 19.72 -26.42 9.85
C GLY A 105 19.83 -25.68 11.19
N CYS A 106 18.69 -25.13 11.63
CA CYS A 106 18.57 -24.45 12.91
C CYS A 106 18.52 -25.50 14.03
N MET A 107 19.60 -25.61 14.81
CA MET A 107 19.68 -26.53 15.94
C MET A 107 18.95 -26.01 17.17
N ARG A 108 18.95 -24.68 17.37
CA ARG A 108 18.34 -24.01 18.51
C ARG A 108 17.76 -22.69 18.06
N ARG A 109 16.56 -22.38 18.54
CA ARG A 109 15.92 -21.08 18.41
C ARG A 109 15.28 -20.72 19.73
N CYS A 110 15.71 -19.64 20.38
CA CYS A 110 15.12 -19.21 21.66
C CYS A 110 14.70 -17.74 21.63
N ASN A 111 13.74 -17.37 22.49
CA ASN A 111 13.28 -15.99 22.70
C ASN A 111 13.98 -15.28 23.88
N GLY A 112 15.02 -15.89 24.45
CA GLY A 112 15.72 -15.42 25.66
C GLY A 112 15.39 -16.24 26.89
N GLU A 113 14.14 -16.73 26.98
CA GLU A 113 13.65 -17.50 28.13
C GLU A 113 13.40 -18.97 27.79
N THR A 114 12.78 -19.21 26.64
CA THR A 114 12.35 -20.53 26.16
C THR A 114 12.95 -20.82 24.78
N GLU A 115 13.44 -22.04 24.61
CA GLU A 115 13.81 -22.64 23.33
C GLU A 115 12.53 -23.14 22.61
N LEU A 116 12.29 -22.65 21.40
CA LEU A 116 11.03 -22.77 20.67
C LEU A 116 10.87 -24.09 19.91
N LEU A 117 11.95 -24.84 19.65
CA LEU A 117 11.91 -26.12 18.93
C LEU A 117 11.57 -27.29 19.86
N SER A 118 12.19 -27.34 21.03
CA SER A 118 12.03 -28.37 22.05
C SER A 118 11.18 -27.92 23.25
N ARG A 119 10.82 -26.63 23.36
CA ARG A 119 10.04 -26.03 24.46
C ARG A 119 10.70 -26.15 25.84
N ASN A 120 12.04 -26.19 25.87
CA ASN A 120 12.83 -26.22 27.11
C ASN A 120 13.35 -24.81 27.46
N PRO A 121 13.86 -24.55 28.67
CA PRO A 121 14.52 -23.28 28.99
C PRO A 121 15.65 -22.94 28.00
N CYS A 122 15.80 -21.65 27.68
CA CYS A 122 16.82 -21.20 26.73
C CYS A 122 18.23 -21.50 27.27
N LEU A 123 18.94 -22.41 26.60
CA LEU A 123 20.28 -22.87 26.99
C LEU A 123 21.35 -21.77 26.97
N CYS A 124 21.20 -20.77 26.10
CA CYS A 124 22.19 -19.72 25.93
C CYS A 124 22.29 -18.84 27.19
N ALA A 125 21.16 -18.41 27.74
CA ALA A 125 21.14 -17.65 29.00
C ALA A 125 21.40 -18.56 30.21
N SER A 126 20.83 -19.77 30.25
CA SER A 126 20.95 -20.64 31.43
C SER A 126 22.35 -21.23 31.65
N GLN A 127 23.12 -21.47 30.58
CA GLN A 127 24.47 -22.05 30.69
C GLN A 127 25.59 -21.00 30.74
N PHE A 128 25.40 -19.84 30.11
CA PHE A 128 26.46 -18.83 29.95
C PHE A 128 26.16 -17.52 30.67
N GLY A 129 25.01 -17.38 31.34
CA GLY A 129 24.60 -16.17 32.06
C GLY A 129 24.13 -15.05 31.14
N GLU A 130 23.99 -13.84 31.68
CA GLU A 130 23.49 -12.66 30.95
C GLU A 130 24.45 -12.21 29.83
N ASP A 131 25.75 -12.41 30.03
CA ASP A 131 26.80 -12.07 29.07
C ASP A 131 27.09 -13.18 28.04
N TRP A 132 26.15 -14.10 27.83
CA TRP A 132 26.29 -15.21 26.88
C TRP A 132 26.74 -14.75 25.47
N HIS A 133 26.34 -13.55 25.06
CA HIS A 133 26.66 -12.95 23.76
C HIS A 133 28.16 -12.61 23.59
N LEU A 134 28.92 -12.56 24.70
CA LEU A 134 30.36 -12.34 24.73
C LEU A 134 31.16 -13.65 24.74
N ALA A 135 30.49 -14.81 24.85
CA ALA A 135 31.15 -16.09 24.95
C ALA A 135 32.12 -16.32 23.76
N PRO A 136 33.33 -16.82 24.02
CA PRO A 136 34.30 -17.07 22.97
C PRO A 136 33.78 -18.15 22.01
N ARG A 137 34.26 -18.09 20.77
CA ARG A 137 34.05 -19.20 19.83
C ARG A 137 34.84 -20.42 20.29
N GLY A 138 34.34 -21.60 19.91
CA GLY A 138 34.96 -22.86 20.24
C GLY A 138 36.34 -23.03 19.59
N PRO A 139 37.08 -24.10 19.94
CA PRO A 139 38.46 -24.32 19.53
C PRO A 139 38.67 -24.36 18.00
N LYS A 140 37.65 -24.74 17.22
CA LYS A 140 37.69 -24.77 15.75
C LYS A 140 36.93 -23.59 15.12
N GLY A 141 36.64 -22.55 15.90
CA GLY A 141 35.93 -21.35 15.47
C GLY A 141 34.41 -21.53 15.29
N GLU A 142 33.85 -22.62 15.81
CA GLU A 142 32.42 -22.88 15.88
C GLU A 142 31.74 -21.98 16.93
N PRO A 143 30.52 -21.48 16.65
CA PRO A 143 29.75 -20.79 17.68
C PRO A 143 29.43 -21.78 18.81
N GLN A 144 29.74 -21.40 20.06
CA GLN A 144 29.33 -22.15 21.26
C GLN A 144 27.96 -21.70 21.76
N VAL A 145 27.61 -20.45 21.47
CA VAL A 145 26.36 -19.80 21.85
C VAL A 145 25.53 -19.45 20.61
N CYS A 146 24.26 -19.18 20.85
CA CYS A 146 23.32 -18.65 19.87
C CYS A 146 23.83 -17.33 19.27
N SER A 147 23.36 -16.95 18.08
CA SER A 147 23.52 -15.60 17.53
C SER A 147 22.19 -14.84 17.67
N ALA A 148 22.24 -13.61 18.19
CA ALA A 148 21.08 -12.72 18.23
C ALA A 148 20.71 -12.30 16.80
N THR A 149 19.70 -12.96 16.23
CA THR A 149 19.33 -12.80 14.83
C THR A 149 18.07 -11.97 14.72
N SER A 150 18.21 -10.80 14.11
CA SER A 150 17.11 -9.87 13.86
C SER A 150 16.83 -9.79 12.36
N ARG A 151 15.55 -9.93 12.02
CA ARG A 151 15.03 -9.89 10.66
C ARG A 151 13.96 -8.82 10.58
N LEU A 152 14.28 -7.72 9.91
CA LEU A 152 13.38 -6.60 9.70
C LEU A 152 12.84 -6.65 8.27
N ASN A 153 11.52 -6.75 8.13
CA ASN A 153 10.84 -6.66 6.84
C ASN A 153 10.51 -5.20 6.54
N VAL A 154 10.91 -4.73 5.36
CA VAL A 154 10.65 -3.37 4.89
C VAL A 154 10.11 -3.40 3.47
N MET A 155 9.31 -2.41 3.10
CA MET A 155 8.95 -2.17 1.70
C MET A 155 9.85 -1.07 1.14
N LEU A 156 10.29 -1.22 -0.10
CA LEU A 156 11.09 -0.21 -0.79
C LEU A 156 10.17 0.47 -1.81
N PRO A 157 9.70 1.71 -1.56
CA PRO A 157 8.61 2.31 -2.34
C PRO A 157 8.97 2.56 -3.81
N ASP A 158 10.24 2.84 -4.08
CA ASP A 158 10.74 3.15 -5.43
C ASP A 158 11.19 1.89 -6.21
N MET A 159 11.14 0.71 -5.57
CA MET A 159 11.48 -0.55 -6.22
C MET A 159 10.28 -1.12 -6.99
N PRO A 160 10.52 -1.83 -8.10
CA PRO A 160 9.44 -2.49 -8.82
C PRO A 160 8.87 -3.65 -8.01
N ASP A 161 7.55 -3.86 -8.14
CA ASP A 161 6.73 -4.91 -7.51
C ASP A 161 6.35 -4.65 -6.04
N VAL A 162 5.26 -5.27 -5.59
CA VAL A 162 4.74 -5.13 -4.22
C VAL A 162 5.19 -6.31 -3.38
N GLY A 163 5.98 -6.04 -2.35
CA GLY A 163 6.47 -7.07 -1.44
C GLY A 163 7.40 -6.50 -0.39
N VAL A 164 8.15 -7.40 0.27
CA VAL A 164 9.07 -7.03 1.34
C VAL A 164 10.50 -7.40 1.01
N TRP A 165 11.40 -6.54 1.45
CA TRP A 165 12.84 -6.78 1.53
C TRP A 165 13.18 -7.09 2.97
N ARG A 166 13.99 -8.12 3.19
CA ARG A 166 14.40 -8.51 4.55
C ARG A 166 15.81 -8.04 4.85
N ALA A 167 15.94 -7.09 5.78
CA ALA A 167 17.21 -6.77 6.40
C ALA A 167 17.53 -7.79 7.51
N GLU A 168 18.72 -8.38 7.47
CA GLU A 168 19.15 -9.40 8.45
C GLU A 168 20.45 -8.96 9.13
N THR A 169 20.46 -9.04 10.47
CA THR A 169 21.66 -8.82 11.29
C THR A 169 21.78 -9.92 12.35
N HIS A 170 23.01 -10.28 12.68
CA HIS A 170 23.35 -11.25 13.74
C HIS A 170 24.08 -10.60 14.92
N SER A 171 24.04 -9.26 15.01
CA SER A 171 24.71 -8.50 16.06
C SER A 171 23.79 -8.34 17.27
N PHE A 172 24.28 -8.71 18.45
CA PHE A 172 23.57 -8.53 19.72
C PHE A 172 23.19 -7.07 19.98
N TYR A 173 24.11 -6.13 19.78
CA TYR A 173 23.82 -4.70 20.01
C TYR A 173 22.84 -4.13 18.99
N ALA A 174 22.94 -4.57 17.72
CA ALA A 174 21.99 -4.16 16.71
C ALA A 174 20.59 -4.71 16.99
N ALA A 175 20.48 -5.92 17.55
CA ALA A 175 19.20 -6.51 17.93
C ALA A 175 18.48 -5.65 18.98
N ASN A 176 19.20 -5.20 20.03
CA ASN A 176 18.62 -4.36 21.08
C ASN A 176 18.12 -3.01 20.55
N GLU A 177 18.93 -2.33 19.73
CA GLU A 177 18.56 -1.01 19.17
C GLU A 177 17.40 -1.10 18.16
N LEU A 178 17.38 -2.16 17.35
CA LEU A 178 16.30 -2.40 16.39
C LEU A 178 14.97 -2.64 17.10
N ALA A 179 14.96 -3.45 18.16
CA ALA A 179 13.76 -3.73 18.94
C ALA A 179 13.17 -2.44 19.52
N GLY A 180 13.98 -1.67 20.27
CA GLY A 180 13.51 -0.43 20.88
C GLY A 180 13.00 0.59 19.86
N THR A 181 13.65 0.69 18.70
CA THR A 181 13.22 1.63 17.64
C THR A 181 11.89 1.21 17.01
N VAL A 182 11.75 -0.07 16.68
CA VAL A 182 10.51 -0.60 16.08
C VAL A 182 9.35 -0.51 17.07
N ASP A 183 9.56 -0.88 18.33
CA ASP A 183 8.53 -0.81 19.37
C ASP A 183 8.02 0.62 19.58
N MET A 184 8.91 1.61 19.55
CA MET A 184 8.52 3.02 19.66
C MET A 184 7.64 3.46 18.48
N VAL A 185 7.99 3.04 17.26
CA VAL A 185 7.22 3.33 16.05
C VAL A 185 5.86 2.63 16.06
N LEU A 186 5.82 1.35 16.46
CA LEU A 186 4.59 0.58 16.57
C LEU A 186 3.67 1.14 17.66
N SER A 187 4.22 1.63 18.77
CA SER A 187 3.46 2.26 19.86
C SER A 187 2.71 3.51 19.39
N GLY A 188 3.33 4.32 18.52
CA GLY A 188 2.69 5.52 17.96
C GLY A 188 1.57 5.24 16.97
N THR A 189 1.65 4.12 16.25
CA THR A 189 0.74 3.77 15.15
C THR A 189 -0.25 2.66 15.51
N ASN A 190 -0.12 2.09 16.71
CA ASN A 190 -0.81 0.86 17.14
C ASN A 190 -0.64 -0.28 16.12
N GLY A 191 0.54 -0.37 15.49
CA GLY A 191 0.87 -1.32 14.42
C GLY A 191 0.06 -1.16 13.13
N LYS A 192 -0.57 -0.01 12.90
CA LYS A 192 -1.40 0.26 11.72
C LYS A 192 -0.74 1.27 10.79
N GLY A 193 -1.00 1.12 9.49
CA GLY A 193 -0.47 2.02 8.47
C GLY A 193 0.99 1.73 8.12
N LEU A 194 1.51 2.55 7.21
CA LEU A 194 2.89 2.48 6.75
C LEU A 194 3.69 3.58 7.43
N VAL A 195 4.91 3.28 7.86
CA VAL A 195 5.78 4.28 8.49
C VAL A 195 6.99 4.53 7.60
N PRO A 196 7.20 5.77 7.12
CA PRO A 196 8.38 6.14 6.35
C PRO A 196 9.62 6.12 7.23
N VAL A 197 10.62 5.36 6.79
CA VAL A 197 11.90 5.25 7.48
C VAL A 197 13.06 5.34 6.49
N THR A 198 14.23 5.69 7.00
CA THR A 198 15.50 5.56 6.30
C THR A 198 16.34 4.52 7.04
N LEU A 199 16.86 3.55 6.28
CA LEU A 199 17.72 2.49 6.78
C LEU A 199 19.18 2.83 6.48
N ARG A 200 20.01 2.94 7.51
CA ARG A 200 21.43 3.28 7.37
C ARG A 200 22.31 2.24 8.05
N ILE A 201 23.46 1.94 7.45
CA ILE A 201 24.50 1.13 8.09
C ILE A 201 25.47 2.07 8.82
N GLU A 202 25.52 1.95 10.14
CA GLU A 202 26.47 2.71 10.97
C GLU A 202 27.58 1.78 11.48
N PRO A 203 28.84 1.96 11.07
CA PRO A 203 29.96 1.23 11.64
C PRO A 203 30.26 1.77 13.04
N ARG A 204 30.05 0.95 14.07
CA ARG A 204 30.42 1.26 15.44
C ARG A 204 31.61 0.44 15.89
N SER A 205 32.34 0.91 16.90
CA SER A 205 33.52 0.23 17.42
C SER A 205 33.43 0.03 18.92
N ARG A 206 33.86 -1.14 19.40
CA ARG A 206 34.04 -1.43 20.82
C ARG A 206 35.41 -2.04 21.05
N VAL A 207 36.02 -1.74 22.20
CA VAL A 207 37.20 -2.47 22.69
C VAL A 207 36.71 -3.69 23.46
N ALA A 208 37.10 -4.88 23.01
CA ALA A 208 36.80 -6.15 23.67
C ALA A 208 38.08 -7.00 23.74
N GLY A 209 38.52 -7.34 24.95
CA GLY A 209 39.76 -8.09 25.16
C GLY A 209 41.00 -7.36 24.63
N GLY A 210 41.08 -6.04 24.82
CA GLY A 210 42.21 -5.20 24.38
C GLY A 210 42.27 -4.91 22.87
N MET A 211 41.36 -5.47 22.06
CA MET A 211 41.30 -5.22 20.62
C MET A 211 40.06 -4.41 20.24
N ARG A 212 40.23 -3.41 19.37
CA ARG A 212 39.11 -2.69 18.75
C ARG A 212 38.41 -3.61 17.74
N LYS A 213 37.11 -3.83 17.95
CA LYS A 213 36.23 -4.55 17.03
C LYS A 213 35.18 -3.59 16.49
N ASP A 214 35.23 -3.35 15.19
CA ASP A 214 34.17 -2.61 14.51
C ASP A 214 33.00 -3.54 14.17
N PHE A 215 31.76 -3.09 14.15
CA PHE A 215 30.59 -3.88 13.78
C PHE A 215 29.54 -2.99 13.11
N PRO A 216 28.88 -3.46 12.03
CA PRO A 216 27.80 -2.71 11.40
C PRO A 216 26.53 -2.79 12.26
N VAL A 217 25.92 -1.66 12.51
CA VAL A 217 24.59 -1.53 13.13
C VAL A 217 23.61 -1.02 12.07
N VAL A 218 22.45 -1.66 11.98
CA VAL A 218 21.36 -1.17 11.14
C VAL A 218 20.58 -0.16 11.96
N VAL A 219 20.63 1.10 11.56
CA VAL A 219 19.90 2.19 12.18
C VAL A 219 18.62 2.44 11.38
N VAL A 220 17.49 2.56 12.09
CA VAL A 220 16.19 2.88 11.52
C VAL A 220 15.82 4.30 11.95
N GLU A 221 15.74 5.22 11.01
CA GLU A 221 15.45 6.64 11.27
C GLU A 221 14.07 6.96 10.70
N ILE A 222 13.23 7.69 11.44
CA ILE A 222 11.91 8.12 10.94
C ILE A 222 12.13 9.23 9.89
N ARG A 223 11.56 9.05 8.69
CA ARG A 223 11.82 9.94 7.55
C ARG A 223 10.69 10.95 7.35
N GLY A 224 11.05 12.23 7.30
CA GLY A 224 10.16 13.32 6.84
C GLY A 224 8.97 13.64 7.75
N ILE A 225 8.83 12.99 8.90
CA ILE A 225 7.81 13.29 9.90
C ILE A 225 8.46 13.52 11.26
N THR A 226 7.84 14.39 12.05
CA THR A 226 8.28 14.63 13.42
C THR A 226 7.87 13.46 14.33
N PRO A 227 8.59 13.21 15.44
CA PRO A 227 8.14 12.23 16.45
C PRO A 227 6.72 12.51 16.94
N ARG A 228 6.32 13.79 17.04
CA ARG A 228 4.95 14.17 17.40
C ARG A 228 3.93 13.64 16.39
N GLN A 229 4.21 13.76 15.09
CA GLN A 229 3.33 13.24 14.04
C GLN A 229 3.33 11.71 14.03
N ALA A 230 4.50 11.07 14.16
CA ALA A 230 4.62 9.61 14.21
C ALA A 230 3.87 8.99 15.40
N LEU A 231 3.83 9.69 16.53
CA LEU A 231 3.17 9.27 17.76
C LEU A 231 1.70 9.72 17.86
N SER A 232 1.20 10.52 16.91
CA SER A 232 -0.18 11.03 16.92
C SER A 232 -1.21 10.05 16.34
N GLY A 233 -0.75 8.96 15.72
CA GLY A 233 -1.58 7.92 15.13
C GLY A 233 -1.08 7.47 13.75
N PRO A 234 -1.82 6.54 13.10
CA PRO A 234 -1.48 6.07 11.76
C PRO A 234 -1.45 7.20 10.73
N LEU A 235 -0.40 7.25 9.91
CA LEU A 235 -0.30 8.19 8.80
C LEU A 235 -1.17 7.76 7.63
N SER A 236 -1.61 8.73 6.82
CA SER A 236 -2.19 8.41 5.51
C SER A 236 -1.11 7.80 4.60
N THR A 237 -1.52 6.89 3.72
CA THR A 237 -0.61 6.24 2.76
C THR A 237 0.12 7.26 1.88
N ALA A 238 -0.55 8.37 1.50
CA ALA A 238 0.05 9.43 0.71
C ALA A 238 1.22 10.11 1.45
N VAL A 239 1.04 10.42 2.75
CA VAL A 239 2.10 10.99 3.59
C VAL A 239 3.22 9.97 3.82
N ALA A 240 2.90 8.69 3.98
CA ALA A 240 3.92 7.66 4.15
C ALA A 240 4.80 7.50 2.89
N LEU A 241 4.21 7.55 1.69
CA LEU A 241 4.95 7.46 0.44
C LEU A 241 5.79 8.71 0.19
N ASN A 242 5.26 9.90 0.50
CA ASN A 242 5.95 11.16 0.31
C ASN A 242 5.86 12.08 1.55
N PRO A 243 6.66 11.83 2.60
CA PRO A 243 6.60 12.56 3.86
C PRO A 243 7.19 13.97 3.77
N GLY A 244 7.89 14.32 2.67
CA GLY A 244 8.43 15.65 2.44
C GLY A 244 7.54 16.55 1.58
N ALA A 245 6.53 16.00 0.89
CA ALA A 245 5.54 16.82 0.22
C ALA A 245 4.62 17.42 1.29
N ALA A 246 4.58 18.75 1.37
CA ALA A 246 3.51 19.43 2.07
C ALA A 246 2.18 18.79 1.64
N PRO A 247 1.26 18.47 2.56
CA PRO A 247 -0.04 17.96 2.17
C PRO A 247 -0.60 19.00 1.21
N THR A 248 -0.67 18.65 -0.07
CA THR A 248 -1.57 19.33 -0.98
C THR A 248 -2.90 19.09 -0.32
N ALA A 249 -3.40 20.10 0.40
CA ALA A 249 -4.78 20.12 0.81
C ALA A 249 -5.53 19.73 -0.46
N LEU A 250 -6.16 18.56 -0.45
CA LEU A 250 -7.09 18.20 -1.50
C LEU A 250 -7.99 19.43 -1.57
N ALA A 251 -7.90 20.17 -2.67
CA ALA A 251 -8.73 21.33 -2.86
C ALA A 251 -10.15 20.78 -2.69
N ILE A 252 -10.82 21.21 -1.63
CA ILE A 252 -12.26 21.02 -1.54
C ILE A 252 -12.74 21.85 -2.71
N GLU A 253 -13.00 21.21 -3.85
CA GLU A 253 -13.68 21.88 -4.95
C GLU A 253 -14.93 22.47 -4.32
N ALA A 254 -15.05 23.80 -4.38
CA ALA A 254 -16.29 24.46 -4.03
C ALA A 254 -17.41 23.72 -4.78
N PRO A 255 -18.57 23.47 -4.15
CA PRO A 255 -19.67 22.77 -4.81
C PRO A 255 -19.86 23.38 -6.20
N LYS A 256 -19.64 22.57 -7.24
CA LYS A 256 -19.82 23.01 -8.63
C LYS A 256 -21.22 23.61 -8.71
N LYS A 257 -21.30 24.92 -9.00
CA LYS A 257 -22.56 25.63 -9.21
C LYS A 257 -23.38 24.81 -10.20
N THR A 258 -24.63 24.49 -9.86
CA THR A 258 -25.49 23.64 -10.68
C THR A 258 -25.60 24.22 -12.09
N ASP A 259 -25.38 23.40 -13.12
CA ASP A 259 -25.53 23.82 -14.52
C ASP A 259 -27.00 23.80 -14.92
N TRP A 260 -27.69 24.90 -14.61
CA TRP A 260 -29.11 25.09 -14.89
C TRP A 260 -29.44 25.07 -16.38
N VAL A 261 -28.49 25.46 -17.25
CA VAL A 261 -28.69 25.48 -18.71
C VAL A 261 -28.72 24.06 -19.27
N ALA A 262 -27.85 23.18 -18.79
CA ALA A 262 -27.87 21.77 -19.16
C ALA A 262 -29.17 21.09 -18.74
N LEU A 263 -29.67 21.38 -17.54
CA LEU A 263 -30.96 20.85 -17.05
C LEU A 263 -32.13 21.36 -17.88
N ALA A 264 -32.15 22.65 -18.22
CA ALA A 264 -33.21 23.24 -19.03
C ALA A 264 -33.26 22.70 -20.46
N LYS A 265 -32.11 22.39 -21.07
CA LYS A 265 -32.06 21.73 -22.38
C LYS A 265 -32.62 20.31 -22.36
N GLY A 266 -32.54 19.63 -21.22
CA GLY A 266 -33.11 18.30 -21.02
C GLY A 266 -34.59 18.29 -20.62
N ALA A 267 -35.19 19.46 -20.38
CA ALA A 267 -36.58 19.58 -20.00
C ALA A 267 -37.52 19.27 -21.17
N LEU A 268 -38.65 18.62 -20.88
CA LEU A 268 -39.62 18.20 -21.90
C LEU A 268 -40.61 19.31 -22.24
N THR A 269 -40.93 20.17 -21.27
CA THR A 269 -41.92 21.25 -21.44
C THR A 269 -41.37 22.60 -21.00
N SER A 270 -42.03 23.68 -21.42
CA SER A 270 -41.70 25.04 -20.99
C SER A 270 -41.98 25.26 -19.49
N ASP A 271 -42.99 24.58 -18.93
CA ASP A 271 -43.29 24.61 -17.49
C ASP A 271 -42.18 23.97 -16.66
N ASP A 272 -41.54 22.90 -17.14
CA ASP A 272 -40.38 22.29 -16.50
C ASP A 272 -39.19 23.26 -16.45
N VAL A 273 -38.96 24.01 -17.54
CA VAL A 273 -37.90 25.04 -17.61
C VAL A 273 -38.19 26.19 -16.64
N ARG A 274 -39.45 26.61 -16.50
CA ARG A 274 -39.86 27.62 -15.50
C ARG A 274 -39.70 27.10 -14.07
N GLY A 275 -39.96 25.81 -13.85
CA GLY A 275 -39.67 25.12 -12.59
C GLY A 275 -38.19 25.16 -12.23
N LEU A 276 -37.31 24.90 -13.19
CA LEU A 276 -35.85 25.00 -13.00
C LEU A 276 -35.40 26.44 -12.75
N TRP A 277 -36.02 27.44 -13.39
CA TRP A 277 -35.73 28.85 -13.11
C TRP A 277 -36.09 29.23 -11.67
N MET A 278 -37.23 28.78 -11.15
CA MET A 278 -37.60 29.01 -9.73
C MET A 278 -36.64 28.33 -8.77
N GLN A 279 -36.20 27.10 -9.07
CA GLN A 279 -35.19 26.39 -8.27
C GLN A 279 -33.83 27.11 -8.29
N ALA A 280 -33.42 27.64 -9.44
CA ALA A 280 -32.23 28.46 -9.56
C ALA A 280 -32.36 29.77 -8.78
N GLN A 281 -33.56 30.35 -8.69
CA GLN A 281 -33.83 31.58 -7.94
C GLN A 281 -33.74 31.33 -6.44
N ASP A 282 -34.34 30.23 -5.95
CA ASP A 282 -34.26 29.80 -4.55
C ASP A 282 -32.82 29.46 -4.14
N ALA A 283 -32.04 28.90 -5.06
CA ALA A 283 -30.60 28.66 -4.89
C ALA A 283 -29.75 29.94 -4.92
N GLY A 284 -30.33 31.09 -5.28
CA GLY A 284 -29.63 32.37 -5.42
C GLY A 284 -28.75 32.48 -6.67
N ASP A 285 -28.93 31.58 -7.64
CA ASP A 285 -28.12 31.49 -8.87
C ASP A 285 -28.62 32.41 -9.99
N VAL A 286 -29.89 32.81 -9.95
CA VAL A 286 -30.52 33.79 -10.84
C VAL A 286 -31.17 34.93 -10.07
N HIS A 287 -31.32 36.10 -10.71
CA HIS A 287 -31.85 37.29 -10.06
C HIS A 287 -33.41 37.27 -10.07
N PRO A 288 -34.10 37.60 -8.98
CA PRO A 288 -35.57 37.57 -8.89
C PRO A 288 -36.33 38.39 -9.93
N LYS A 289 -35.66 39.39 -10.52
CA LYS A 289 -36.22 40.26 -11.57
C LYS A 289 -35.92 39.77 -13.00
N GLY A 290 -35.30 38.61 -13.18
CA GLY A 290 -34.97 38.03 -14.49
C GLY A 290 -33.98 38.86 -15.32
N ALA A 291 -33.20 39.73 -14.67
CA ALA A 291 -32.30 40.67 -15.34
C ALA A 291 -30.93 40.06 -15.70
N ASP A 292 -30.60 38.92 -15.10
CA ASP A 292 -29.34 38.22 -15.28
C ASP A 292 -29.28 37.42 -16.60
N PRO A 293 -28.07 37.17 -17.15
CA PRO A 293 -27.91 36.42 -18.40
C PRO A 293 -28.51 35.02 -18.34
N LEU A 294 -28.39 34.33 -17.20
CA LEU A 294 -28.88 32.96 -17.02
C LEU A 294 -30.41 32.90 -17.07
N SER A 295 -31.11 33.82 -16.40
CA SER A 295 -32.56 33.97 -16.53
C SER A 295 -33.00 34.17 -17.98
N LYS A 296 -32.28 34.98 -18.76
CA LYS A 296 -32.62 35.22 -20.17
C LYS A 296 -32.43 33.97 -21.02
N GLU A 297 -31.37 33.20 -20.77
CA GLU A 297 -31.13 31.93 -21.46
C GLU A 297 -32.19 30.88 -21.12
N LEU A 298 -32.57 30.74 -19.85
CA LEU A 298 -33.63 29.83 -19.43
C LEU A 298 -34.99 30.21 -20.05
N MET A 299 -35.31 31.50 -20.11
CA MET A 299 -36.55 31.98 -20.75
C MET A 299 -36.53 31.79 -22.27
N ALA A 300 -35.38 31.90 -22.92
CA ALA A 300 -35.24 31.59 -24.34
C ALA A 300 -35.45 30.09 -24.62
N ILE A 301 -34.94 29.21 -23.76
CA ILE A 301 -35.18 27.76 -23.86
C ILE A 301 -36.66 27.44 -23.64
N ALA A 302 -37.32 28.09 -22.67
CA ALA A 302 -38.75 27.91 -22.45
C ALA A 302 -39.58 28.35 -23.66
N ALA A 303 -39.23 29.47 -24.30
CA ALA A 303 -39.91 29.94 -25.51
C ALA A 303 -39.76 28.97 -26.69
N LEU A 304 -38.56 28.39 -26.87
CA LEU A 304 -38.35 27.34 -27.87
C LEU A 304 -39.20 26.10 -27.60
N LYS A 305 -39.38 25.71 -26.33
CA LYS A 305 -40.23 24.59 -25.95
C LYS A 305 -41.72 24.88 -26.19
N ASP A 306 -42.15 26.11 -25.97
CA ASP A 306 -43.51 26.56 -26.33
C ASP A 306 -43.72 26.49 -27.85
N GLU A 307 -42.74 26.90 -28.65
CA GLU A 307 -42.79 26.78 -30.12
C GLU A 307 -42.83 25.32 -30.61
N GLU A 308 -42.00 24.44 -30.04
CA GLU A 308 -42.00 23.00 -30.34
C GLU A 308 -43.36 22.36 -29.99
N HIS A 309 -43.95 22.74 -28.86
CA HIS A 309 -45.26 22.24 -28.42
C HIS A 309 -46.41 22.78 -29.27
N GLU A 310 -46.37 24.03 -29.72
CA GLU A 310 -47.38 24.57 -30.63
C GLU A 310 -47.21 24.02 -32.06
N ALA A 311 -45.99 23.69 -32.48
CA ALA A 311 -45.72 23.02 -33.75
C ALA A 311 -46.27 21.58 -33.76
N SER A 312 -46.16 20.85 -32.65
CA SER A 312 -46.71 19.48 -32.53
C SER A 312 -48.24 19.44 -32.45
N LYS A 313 -48.90 20.55 -32.11
CA LYS A 313 -50.36 20.70 -32.13
C LYS A 313 -50.95 21.08 -33.48
N ARG A 314 -50.14 21.47 -34.47
CA ARG A 314 -50.67 21.78 -35.81
C ARG A 314 -51.16 20.49 -36.46
N PRO A 315 -52.46 20.40 -36.85
CA PRO A 315 -52.93 19.23 -37.57
C PRO A 315 -52.18 19.13 -38.90
N ALA A 316 -51.63 17.94 -39.18
CA ALA A 316 -51.02 17.61 -40.45
C ALA A 316 -52.10 17.59 -41.55
N ALA A 317 -52.46 18.76 -42.06
CA ALA A 317 -53.29 18.87 -43.25
C ALA A 317 -52.43 18.62 -44.49
N ALA A 318 -52.59 17.41 -45.03
CA ALA A 318 -52.37 17.01 -46.42
C ALA A 318 -50.93 16.97 -46.96
N LEU A 319 -50.25 15.84 -46.73
CA LEU A 319 -49.48 15.12 -47.76
C LEU A 319 -49.64 13.61 -47.52
N LEU A 320 -50.69 13.03 -48.08
CA LEU A 320 -50.79 11.58 -48.28
C LEU A 320 -49.85 11.22 -49.44
N THR A 321 -48.60 10.94 -49.11
CA THR A 321 -47.73 10.11 -49.95
C THR A 321 -47.49 8.81 -49.18
N PRO A 322 -47.84 7.64 -49.74
CA PRO A 322 -47.48 6.35 -49.13
C PRO A 322 -45.97 6.28 -48.89
N ASP A 323 -45.55 5.68 -47.77
CA ASP A 323 -44.16 5.26 -47.59
C ASP A 323 -43.84 4.05 -48.48
N GLU A 324 -42.56 3.76 -48.67
CA GLU A 324 -42.07 2.69 -49.57
C GLU A 324 -42.56 1.28 -49.22
N ASP A 325 -43.22 1.08 -48.08
CA ASP A 325 -43.74 -0.21 -47.62
C ASP A 325 -45.29 -0.33 -47.66
N GLY A 326 -46.01 0.68 -48.16
CA GLY A 326 -47.43 0.56 -48.50
C GLY A 326 -48.38 0.40 -47.31
N ALA A 327 -48.02 0.90 -46.12
CA ALA A 327 -48.90 0.87 -44.95
C ALA A 327 -49.79 2.12 -44.87
N ILE A 328 -51.11 1.92 -44.74
CA ILE A 328 -52.07 3.00 -44.46
C ILE A 328 -52.34 2.98 -42.95
N GLU A 329 -52.22 4.11 -42.26
CA GLU A 329 -52.66 4.23 -40.86
C GLU A 329 -54.17 4.01 -40.78
N GLY A 330 -54.57 2.99 -40.02
CA GLY A 330 -55.96 2.60 -39.84
C GLY A 330 -56.75 3.64 -39.07
N GLU A 331 -57.97 3.91 -39.55
CA GLU A 331 -59.00 4.69 -38.88
C GLU A 331 -59.30 4.12 -37.48
N VAL A 332 -59.15 4.96 -36.45
CA VAL A 332 -59.57 4.64 -35.07
C VAL A 332 -61.08 4.76 -35.01
N VAL A 333 -61.78 3.63 -34.90
CA VAL A 333 -63.20 3.60 -34.52
C VAL A 333 -63.28 3.79 -33.00
N GLU A 334 -63.96 4.85 -32.57
CA GLU A 334 -64.31 5.05 -31.15
C GLU A 334 -65.47 4.11 -30.78
N ASP A 335 -65.20 3.11 -29.93
CA ASP A 335 -66.25 2.29 -29.31
C ASP A 335 -66.78 2.99 -28.03
N GLU A 336 -68.07 3.32 -28.03
CA GLU A 336 -68.83 3.73 -26.84
C GLU A 336 -68.92 2.60 -25.79
N PRO A 337 -69.16 2.91 -24.49
CA PRO A 337 -68.83 2.01 -23.39
C PRO A 337 -69.89 0.94 -23.17
N SER A 338 -69.66 -0.27 -23.68
CA SER A 338 -70.48 -1.44 -23.34
C SER A 338 -69.83 -2.32 -22.27
N GLY A 339 -70.42 -2.31 -21.08
CA GLY A 339 -70.66 -3.51 -20.26
C GLY A 339 -69.49 -4.45 -19.93
N ASN A 340 -68.91 -4.23 -18.75
CA ASN A 340 -68.64 -5.29 -17.76
C ASN A 340 -67.70 -6.44 -18.18
N LEU A 341 -66.40 -6.16 -18.27
CA LEU A 341 -65.35 -7.18 -18.12
C LEU A 341 -64.31 -6.71 -17.11
N LYS A 342 -64.29 -7.38 -15.94
CA LYS A 342 -63.31 -7.18 -14.88
C LYS A 342 -61.90 -7.40 -15.44
N ALA A 343 -61.10 -6.33 -15.51
CA ALA A 343 -59.68 -6.41 -15.77
C ALA A 343 -58.98 -7.15 -14.62
N VAL A 344 -58.60 -8.40 -14.86
CA VAL A 344 -57.72 -9.17 -13.97
C VAL A 344 -56.30 -8.68 -14.20
N TRP A 345 -55.86 -7.73 -13.39
CA TRP A 345 -54.44 -7.36 -13.29
C TRP A 345 -53.70 -8.40 -12.44
N PRO A 346 -52.54 -8.93 -12.88
CA PRO A 346 -51.73 -9.82 -12.05
C PRO A 346 -51.15 -9.07 -10.84
N LYS A 347 -51.31 -9.66 -9.65
CA LYS A 347 -50.83 -9.07 -8.38
C LYS A 347 -49.30 -8.97 -8.36
N VAL A 348 -48.81 -7.77 -8.10
CA VAL A 348 -47.43 -7.42 -7.76
C VAL A 348 -46.98 -8.20 -6.50
N ALA A 349 -45.78 -8.77 -6.54
CA ALA A 349 -45.17 -9.50 -5.43
C ALA A 349 -44.81 -8.56 -4.26
N VAL A 350 -45.21 -8.93 -3.05
CA VAL A 350 -44.87 -8.27 -1.79
C VAL A 350 -43.50 -8.77 -1.30
N PRO A 351 -42.58 -7.89 -0.85
CA PRO A 351 -41.30 -8.32 -0.29
C PRO A 351 -41.50 -8.91 1.11
N GLY A 352 -41.09 -10.16 1.31
CA GLY A 352 -41.19 -10.88 2.57
C GLY A 352 -40.21 -10.35 3.63
N GLY A 353 -40.76 -9.88 4.74
CA GLY A 353 -40.03 -9.64 5.99
C GLY A 353 -40.03 -10.86 6.91
N ALA A 354 -38.88 -11.06 7.54
CA ALA A 354 -38.60 -11.66 8.84
C ALA A 354 -39.21 -13.04 9.21
N ARG A 355 -38.32 -14.03 9.37
CA ARG A 355 -38.16 -14.78 10.62
C ARG A 355 -36.70 -15.01 10.92
#